data_AF-A0A1Q8TDP5-F1
#
_entry.id   AF-A0A1Q8TDP5-F1
#
_cell.length_a   1.000
_cell.length_b   1.000
_cell.length_c   1.000
_cell.angle_alpha   90.00
_cell.angle_beta   90.00
_cell.angle_gamma   90.00
#
_symmetry.space_group_name_H-M   'P 1'
#
loop_
_entity.id
_entity.type
_entity.pdbx_description
1 polymer ?
#
loop_
_entity_poly.entity_id
_entity_poly.type
_entity_poly.pdbx_seq_one_letter_code
_entity_poly.pdbx_strand_id
1 'polypeptide(L)'
;MANFRTHFGVALGGGALVAYAGWQASLWTFNEGWPLAVLTAFGGILPDIDSDQSHAIRLIFTLLAVLAVIAGALWLQSRLAPGPLVLACGGLYLGVRYLAGAIFKRFTVHRGIWHSLLASLLCGMGTAAMSFHLLDQSAPMAWAQGLALSGGALIHLLLDELYSVDLVGSRLKRSFGTAFKLFDYREPGNAVLWFLLGIALAPWLPPWATLLELVSRGVASWT
;
A
#
# COMPACT_ATOMS: atom_id res chain seq x y z
N MET A 1 -3.92 11.71 15.36
CA MET A 1 -3.71 11.25 13.99
C MET A 1 -3.64 12.46 13.11
N ALA A 2 -2.77 12.41 12.10
CA ALA A 2 -2.85 13.40 11.04
C ALA A 2 -4.16 13.17 10.26
N ASN A 3 -4.56 14.12 9.43
CA ASN A 3 -5.75 13.93 8.60
C ASN A 3 -5.36 13.30 7.26
N PHE A 4 -6.36 12.80 6.53
CA PHE A 4 -6.17 12.17 5.21
C PHE A 4 -5.32 13.02 4.25
N ARG A 5 -5.54 14.34 4.21
CA ARG A 5 -4.80 15.24 3.30
C ARG A 5 -3.32 15.32 3.68
N THR A 6 -3.01 15.34 4.98
CA THR A 6 -1.64 15.32 5.47
C THR A 6 -0.96 14.00 5.11
N HIS A 7 -1.59 12.86 5.39
CA HIS A 7 -1.01 11.55 5.06
C HIS A 7 -0.75 11.40 3.55
N PHE A 8 -1.76 11.68 2.73
CA PHE A 8 -1.64 11.60 1.28
C PHE A 8 -0.61 12.60 0.74
N GLY A 9 -0.65 13.86 1.18
CA GLY A 9 0.21 14.92 0.67
C GLY A 9 1.69 14.72 1.03
N VAL A 10 1.99 14.37 2.28
CA VAL A 10 3.37 14.11 2.73
C VAL A 10 3.92 12.85 2.05
N ALA A 11 3.12 11.79 1.94
CA ALA A 11 3.54 10.57 1.27
C ALA A 11 3.77 10.79 -0.24
N LEU A 12 2.88 11.53 -0.92
CA LEU A 12 3.06 11.90 -2.33
C LEU A 12 4.30 12.77 -2.53
N GLY A 13 4.50 13.79 -1.69
CA GLY A 13 5.67 14.66 -1.74
C GLY A 13 6.98 13.90 -1.51
N GLY A 14 7.04 13.08 -0.46
CA GLY A 14 8.19 12.23 -0.17
C GLY A 14 8.47 11.22 -1.29
N GLY A 15 7.42 10.59 -1.83
CA GLY A 15 7.52 9.68 -2.96
C GLY A 15 8.02 10.36 -4.23
N ALA A 16 7.55 11.57 -4.53
CA ALA A 16 8.01 12.35 -5.68
C ALA A 16 9.48 12.76 -5.54
N LEU A 17 9.93 13.12 -4.33
CA LEU A 17 11.33 13.41 -4.06
C LEU A 17 12.22 12.18 -4.27
N VAL A 18 11.83 11.02 -3.74
CA VAL A 18 12.57 9.76 -3.95
C VAL A 18 12.60 9.39 -5.43
N ALA A 19 11.46 9.46 -6.11
CA ALA A 19 11.36 9.18 -7.55
C ALA A 19 12.29 10.08 -8.38
N TYR A 20 12.31 11.38 -8.08
CA TYR A 20 13.21 12.33 -8.74
C TYR A 20 14.67 12.03 -8.44
N ALA A 21 15.03 11.81 -7.17
CA ALA A 21 16.39 11.51 -6.78
C ALA A 21 16.93 10.23 -7.44
N GLY A 22 16.13 9.16 -7.47
CA GLY A 22 16.53 7.91 -8.13
C GLY A 22 16.63 8.03 -9.66
N TRP A 23 15.85 8.92 -10.28
CA TRP A 23 16.03 9.24 -11.70
C TRP A 23 17.37 9.94 -11.94
N GLN A 24 17.71 10.94 -11.12
CA GLN A 24 18.99 11.63 -11.20
C GLN A 24 20.19 10.71 -10.93
N ALA A 25 20.01 9.72 -10.05
CA ALA A 25 20.99 8.69 -9.75
C ALA A 25 21.01 7.53 -10.78
N SER A 26 20.23 7.60 -11.86
CA SER A 26 20.11 6.55 -12.88
C SER A 26 19.70 5.17 -12.34
N LEU A 27 18.95 5.13 -11.22
CA LEU A 27 18.35 3.90 -10.69
C LEU A 27 17.14 3.46 -11.51
N TRP A 28 16.45 4.42 -12.12
CA TRP A 28 15.31 4.22 -12.99
C TRP A 28 15.13 5.38 -13.95
N THR A 29 14.36 5.17 -15.00
CA THR A 29 13.96 6.21 -15.94
C THR A 29 12.85 7.11 -15.37
N PHE A 30 12.61 8.25 -16.01
CA PHE A 30 11.52 9.16 -15.62
C PHE A 30 10.15 8.47 -15.62
N ASN A 31 9.88 7.62 -16.62
CA ASN A 31 8.61 6.90 -16.76
C ASN A 31 8.41 5.83 -15.68
N GLU A 32 9.49 5.28 -15.16
CA GLU A 32 9.48 4.31 -14.06
C GLU A 32 9.41 4.99 -12.68
N GLY A 33 9.78 6.26 -12.59
CA GLY A 33 9.79 7.01 -11.33
C GLY A 33 8.41 7.47 -10.85
N TRP A 34 7.56 8.02 -11.74
CA TRP A 34 6.25 8.56 -11.31
C TRP A 34 5.32 7.52 -10.65
N PRO A 35 5.29 6.23 -11.05
CA PRO A 35 4.51 5.21 -10.35
C PRO A 35 4.96 5.00 -8.91
N LEU A 36 6.25 5.20 -8.60
CA LEU A 36 6.78 5.10 -7.24
C LEU A 36 6.16 6.19 -6.35
N ALA A 37 6.05 7.42 -6.84
CA ALA A 37 5.41 8.51 -6.10
C ALA A 37 3.93 8.21 -5.80
N VAL A 38 3.22 7.65 -6.80
CA VAL A 38 1.81 7.25 -6.65
C VAL A 38 1.67 6.10 -5.65
N LEU A 39 2.52 5.08 -5.73
CA LEU A 39 2.52 3.95 -4.79
C LEU A 39 2.85 4.39 -3.37
N THR A 40 3.78 5.31 -3.18
CA THR A 40 4.06 5.92 -1.87
C THR A 40 2.83 6.65 -1.34
N ALA A 41 2.12 7.43 -2.18
CA ALA A 41 0.88 8.09 -1.77
C ALA A 41 -0.22 7.08 -1.37
N PHE A 42 -0.35 5.98 -2.11
CA PHE A 42 -1.25 4.87 -1.77
C PHE A 42 -0.88 4.20 -0.45
N GLY A 43 0.41 3.92 -0.24
CA GLY A 43 0.92 3.41 1.03
C GLY A 43 0.59 4.35 2.18
N GLY A 44 0.69 5.66 1.96
CA GLY A 44 0.37 6.70 2.94
C GLY A 44 -1.07 6.72 3.43
N ILE A 45 -2.01 6.13 2.68
CA ILE A 45 -3.42 6.03 3.09
C ILE A 45 -3.84 4.59 3.41
N LEU A 46 -2.96 3.61 3.17
CA LEU A 46 -3.27 2.20 3.31
C LEU A 46 -3.62 1.79 4.75
N PRO A 47 -2.89 2.23 5.80
CA PRO A 47 -3.24 1.86 7.18
C PRO A 47 -4.66 2.27 7.59
N ASP A 48 -5.16 3.39 7.06
CA ASP A 48 -6.50 3.95 7.32
C ASP A 48 -7.65 3.20 6.63
N ILE A 49 -7.36 2.15 5.86
CA ILE A 49 -8.40 1.33 5.24
C ILE A 49 -9.28 0.63 6.29
N ASP A 50 -8.75 0.37 7.49
CA ASP A 50 -9.47 -0.30 8.58
C ASP A 50 -10.47 0.60 9.32
N SER A 51 -10.58 1.87 8.93
CA SER A 51 -11.49 2.84 9.51
C SER A 51 -12.80 2.92 8.73
N ASP A 52 -13.92 2.61 9.39
CA ASP A 52 -15.25 2.46 8.76
C ASP A 52 -15.75 3.69 7.98
N GLN A 53 -15.28 4.88 8.34
CA GLN A 53 -15.74 6.14 7.76
C GLN A 53 -14.64 6.92 7.02
N SER A 54 -13.44 6.35 6.85
CA SER A 54 -12.33 7.07 6.21
C SER A 54 -12.58 7.34 4.73
N HIS A 55 -11.98 8.42 4.24
CA HIS A 55 -11.90 8.65 2.80
C HIS A 55 -11.03 7.59 2.10
N ALA A 56 -10.05 7.01 2.82
CA ALA A 56 -9.15 5.98 2.31
C ALA A 56 -9.90 4.71 1.88
N ILE A 57 -10.75 4.14 2.75
CA ILE A 57 -11.49 2.91 2.39
C ILE A 57 -12.41 3.13 1.18
N ARG A 58 -13.08 4.28 1.09
CA ARG A 58 -13.93 4.61 -0.06
C ARG A 58 -13.12 4.72 -1.35
N LEU A 59 -11.95 5.35 -1.29
CA LEU A 59 -11.06 5.49 -2.45
C LEU A 59 -10.53 4.13 -2.91
N ILE A 60 -9.96 3.34 -1.99
CA ILE A 60 -9.35 2.04 -2.31
C ILE A 60 -10.37 1.08 -2.91
N PHE A 61 -11.55 0.89 -2.29
CA PHE A 61 -12.57 -0.01 -2.85
C PHE A 61 -13.19 0.50 -4.15
N THR A 62 -13.22 1.81 -4.38
CA THR A 62 -13.64 2.36 -5.68
C THR A 62 -12.61 2.03 -6.77
N LEU A 63 -11.32 2.17 -6.48
CA LEU A 63 -10.25 1.83 -7.43
C LEU A 63 -10.21 0.34 -7.71
N LEU A 64 -10.31 -0.51 -6.68
CA LEU A 64 -10.41 -1.96 -6.85
C LEU A 64 -11.63 -2.35 -7.68
N ALA A 65 -12.77 -1.67 -7.49
CA ALA A 65 -13.97 -1.91 -8.28
C ALA A 65 -13.77 -1.54 -9.75
N VAL A 66 -13.11 -0.41 -10.04
CA VAL A 66 -12.77 -0.02 -11.42
C VAL A 66 -11.81 -1.03 -12.06
N LEU A 67 -10.76 -1.46 -11.35
CA LEU A 67 -9.82 -2.47 -11.84
C LEU A 67 -10.52 -3.81 -12.08
N ALA A 68 -11.42 -4.22 -11.19
CA ALA A 68 -12.22 -5.43 -11.36
C ALA A 68 -13.13 -5.34 -12.60
N VAL A 69 -13.73 -4.18 -12.87
CA VAL A 69 -14.52 -3.94 -14.09
C VAL A 69 -13.63 -4.05 -15.33
N ILE A 70 -12.45 -3.42 -15.33
CA ILE A 70 -11.53 -3.48 -16.48
C ILE A 70 -11.10 -4.92 -16.74
N ALA A 71 -10.61 -5.63 -15.70
CA ALA A 71 -10.19 -7.02 -15.81
C ALA A 71 -11.35 -7.93 -16.26
N GLY A 72 -12.53 -7.76 -15.67
CA GLY A 72 -13.73 -8.50 -16.03
C GLY A 72 -14.17 -8.25 -17.45
N ALA A 73 -14.17 -6.99 -17.90
CA ALA A 73 -14.49 -6.62 -19.28
C ALA A 73 -13.52 -7.28 -20.27
N LEU A 74 -12.20 -7.18 -20.02
CA LEU A 74 -11.18 -7.79 -20.88
C LEU A 74 -11.33 -9.31 -20.97
N TRP A 75 -11.71 -9.97 -19.86
CA TRP A 75 -11.88 -11.42 -19.82
C TRP A 75 -13.20 -11.91 -20.43
N LEU A 76 -14.28 -11.14 -20.31
CA LEU A 76 -15.63 -11.52 -20.72
C LEU A 76 -16.06 -10.97 -22.08
N GLN A 77 -15.39 -9.94 -22.62
CA GLN A 77 -15.80 -9.29 -23.87
C GLN A 77 -15.89 -10.25 -25.07
N SER A 78 -15.07 -11.31 -25.09
CA SER A 78 -15.11 -12.35 -26.14
C SER A 78 -16.10 -13.47 -25.87
N ARG A 79 -16.73 -13.49 -24.68
CA ARG A 79 -17.60 -14.57 -24.19
C ARG A 79 -19.07 -14.17 -24.06
N LEU A 80 -19.34 -12.88 -23.94
CA LEU A 80 -20.67 -12.33 -23.68
C LEU A 80 -21.10 -11.33 -24.75
N ALA A 81 -22.39 -11.31 -25.06
CA ALA A 81 -22.99 -10.23 -25.83
C ALA A 81 -22.94 -8.90 -25.05
N PRO A 82 -23.05 -7.73 -25.72
CA PRO A 82 -22.88 -6.42 -25.08
C PRO A 82 -23.79 -6.18 -23.87
N GLY A 83 -25.07 -6.58 -23.94
CA GLY A 83 -26.01 -6.41 -22.82
C GLY A 83 -25.56 -7.17 -21.55
N PRO A 84 -25.40 -8.51 -21.62
CA PRO A 84 -24.85 -9.30 -20.50
C PRO A 84 -23.47 -8.84 -20.02
N LEU A 85 -22.59 -8.36 -20.90
CA LEU A 85 -21.28 -7.81 -20.53
C LEU A 85 -21.43 -6.57 -19.63
N VAL A 86 -22.29 -5.63 -20.00
CA VAL A 86 -22.57 -4.43 -19.18
C VAL A 86 -23.13 -4.83 -17.82
N LEU A 87 -24.04 -5.80 -17.76
CA LEU A 87 -24.58 -6.31 -16.50
C LEU A 87 -23.49 -6.97 -15.63
N ALA A 88 -22.59 -7.76 -16.23
CA ALA A 88 -21.47 -8.37 -15.52
C ALA A 88 -20.51 -7.31 -14.94
N CYS A 89 -20.16 -6.30 -15.74
CA CYS A 89 -19.34 -5.16 -15.29
C CYS A 89 -20.01 -4.38 -14.16
N GLY A 90 -21.32 -4.08 -14.29
CA GLY A 90 -22.09 -3.44 -13.21
C GLY A 90 -22.08 -4.27 -11.93
N GLY A 91 -22.27 -5.59 -12.05
CA GLY A 91 -22.21 -6.53 -10.93
C GLY A 91 -20.84 -6.57 -10.25
N LEU A 92 -19.74 -6.61 -11.02
CA LEU A 92 -18.37 -6.55 -10.49
C LEU A 92 -18.13 -5.25 -9.72
N TYR A 93 -18.53 -4.12 -10.29
CA TYR A 93 -18.37 -2.83 -9.64
C TYR A 93 -19.11 -2.77 -8.30
N LEU A 94 -20.40 -3.12 -8.29
CA LEU A 94 -21.23 -3.08 -7.08
C LEU A 94 -20.74 -4.11 -6.05
N GLY A 95 -20.36 -5.30 -6.51
CA GLY A 95 -19.82 -6.38 -5.69
C GLY A 95 -18.53 -5.96 -4.98
N VAL A 96 -17.57 -5.39 -5.70
CA VAL A 96 -16.31 -4.96 -5.07
C VAL A 96 -16.51 -3.71 -4.23
N ARG A 97 -17.18 -2.67 -4.76
CA ARG A 97 -17.29 -1.38 -4.08
C ARG A 97 -18.11 -1.46 -2.79
N TYR A 98 -19.24 -2.17 -2.81
CA TYR A 98 -20.18 -2.17 -1.70
C TYR A 98 -20.16 -3.47 -0.90
N LEU A 99 -20.22 -4.63 -1.57
CA LEU A 99 -20.30 -5.91 -0.85
C LEU A 99 -18.95 -6.29 -0.23
N ALA A 100 -17.87 -6.33 -1.01
CA ALA A 100 -16.53 -6.64 -0.49
C ALA A 100 -16.08 -5.58 0.52
N GLY A 101 -16.36 -4.30 0.26
CA GLY A 101 -16.11 -3.21 1.21
C GLY A 101 -16.85 -3.37 2.54
N ALA A 102 -18.13 -3.78 2.52
CA ALA A 102 -18.89 -4.03 3.75
C ALA A 102 -18.40 -5.27 4.52
N ILE A 103 -18.04 -6.35 3.80
CA ILE A 103 -17.44 -7.55 4.39
C ILE A 103 -16.12 -7.19 5.05
N PHE A 104 -15.25 -6.43 4.37
CA PHE A 104 -13.97 -5.99 4.88
C PHE A 104 -14.13 -5.24 6.21
N LYS A 105 -15.00 -4.23 6.25
CA LYS A 105 -15.30 -3.46 7.48
C LYS A 105 -15.74 -4.34 8.65
N ARG A 106 -16.53 -5.39 8.36
CA ARG A 106 -17.00 -6.32 9.40
C ARG A 106 -15.86 -7.12 10.04
N PHE A 107 -14.78 -7.37 9.31
CA PHE A 107 -13.64 -8.16 9.78
C PHE A 107 -12.41 -7.33 10.14
N THR A 108 -12.41 -6.02 9.87
CA THR A 108 -11.35 -5.13 10.29
C THR A 108 -11.71 -4.37 11.54
N VAL A 109 -10.76 -4.32 12.48
CA VAL A 109 -10.84 -3.46 13.66
C VAL A 109 -10.02 -2.20 13.38
N HIS A 110 -10.58 -1.03 13.67
CA HIS A 110 -9.86 0.23 13.52
C HIS A 110 -8.61 0.26 14.40
N ARG A 111 -7.45 0.63 13.82
CA ARG A 111 -6.11 0.54 14.45
C ARG A 111 -5.70 -0.90 14.78
N GLY A 112 -6.22 -1.86 14.02
CA GLY A 112 -5.89 -3.28 14.14
C GLY A 112 -4.54 -3.59 13.51
N ILE A 113 -4.46 -4.70 12.79
CA ILE A 113 -3.21 -5.14 12.13
C ILE A 113 -2.77 -4.23 10.98
N TRP A 114 -3.70 -3.54 10.31
CA TRP A 114 -3.40 -2.62 9.20
C TRP A 114 -2.55 -1.42 9.62
N HIS A 115 -2.65 -1.01 10.88
CA HIS A 115 -1.78 -0.02 11.52
C HIS A 115 -0.52 -0.68 12.12
N SER A 116 0.23 -1.46 11.34
CA SER A 116 1.46 -2.09 11.83
C SER A 116 2.55 -2.22 10.77
N LEU A 117 3.81 -2.32 11.20
CA LEU A 117 4.94 -2.56 10.31
C LEU A 117 4.83 -3.89 9.56
N LEU A 118 4.31 -4.94 10.21
CA LEU A 118 4.09 -6.23 9.58
C LEU A 118 3.12 -6.10 8.39
N ALA A 119 2.00 -5.39 8.57
CA ALA A 119 1.06 -5.19 7.48
C ALA A 119 1.67 -4.34 6.34
N SER A 120 2.39 -3.27 6.67
CA SER A 120 3.10 -2.44 5.70
C SER A 120 4.09 -3.26 4.86
N LEU A 121 4.91 -4.09 5.52
CA LEU A 121 5.90 -4.95 4.88
C LEU A 121 5.23 -5.98 3.96
N LEU A 122 4.19 -6.68 4.44
CA LEU A 122 3.50 -7.67 3.61
C LEU A 122 2.79 -7.05 2.42
N CYS A 123 2.20 -5.85 2.57
CA CYS A 123 1.61 -5.15 1.44
C CYS A 123 2.67 -4.72 0.42
N GLY A 124 3.85 -4.30 0.87
CA GLY A 124 4.99 -4.02 0.00
C GLY A 124 5.52 -5.25 -0.73
N MET A 125 5.70 -6.37 -0.01
CA MET A 125 6.08 -7.66 -0.59
C MET A 125 5.03 -8.13 -1.61
N GLY A 126 3.75 -8.00 -1.30
CA GLY A 126 2.66 -8.36 -2.22
C GLY A 126 2.68 -7.49 -3.47
N THR A 127 2.95 -6.19 -3.30
CA THR A 127 3.12 -5.24 -4.41
C THR A 127 4.31 -5.62 -5.29
N ALA A 128 5.45 -6.00 -4.70
CA ALA A 128 6.62 -6.46 -5.45
C ALA A 128 6.32 -7.75 -6.22
N ALA A 129 5.68 -8.74 -5.60
CA ALA A 129 5.28 -9.98 -6.27
C ALA A 129 4.31 -9.72 -7.44
N MET A 130 3.28 -8.89 -7.22
CA MET A 130 2.32 -8.52 -8.27
C MET A 130 2.98 -7.74 -9.40
N SER A 131 3.86 -6.79 -9.07
CA SER A 131 4.61 -6.01 -10.04
C SER A 131 5.47 -6.90 -10.93
N PHE A 132 6.17 -7.87 -10.33
CA PHE A 132 7.04 -8.79 -11.04
C PHE A 132 6.27 -9.78 -11.91
N HIS A 133 5.23 -10.42 -11.38
CA HIS A 133 4.54 -11.51 -12.08
C HIS A 133 3.37 -11.08 -12.95
N LEU A 134 2.67 -9.99 -12.60
CA LEU A 134 1.47 -9.55 -13.32
C LEU A 134 1.72 -8.35 -14.22
N LEU A 135 2.69 -7.49 -13.85
CA LEU A 135 3.03 -6.28 -14.62
C LEU A 135 4.36 -6.40 -15.37
N ASP A 136 4.98 -7.57 -15.34
CA ASP A 136 6.22 -7.92 -16.04
C ASP A 136 7.35 -6.89 -15.80
N GLN A 137 7.40 -6.33 -14.60
CA GLN A 137 8.43 -5.38 -14.22
C GLN A 137 9.75 -6.09 -13.95
N SER A 138 10.87 -5.41 -14.21
CA SER A 138 12.18 -5.91 -13.82
C SER A 138 12.24 -6.13 -12.30
N ALA A 139 13.01 -7.12 -11.84
CA ALA A 139 13.11 -7.43 -10.42
C ALA A 139 13.52 -6.22 -9.54
N PRO A 140 14.49 -5.36 -9.93
CA PRO A 140 14.80 -4.15 -9.17
C PRO A 140 13.61 -3.18 -9.11
N MET A 141 12.89 -2.98 -10.22
CA MET A 141 11.73 -2.09 -10.26
C MET A 141 10.57 -2.61 -9.41
N ALA A 142 10.31 -3.92 -9.46
CA ALA A 142 9.30 -4.55 -8.61
C ALA A 142 9.60 -4.36 -7.13
N TRP A 143 10.87 -4.50 -6.72
CA TRP A 143 11.30 -4.16 -5.36
C TRP A 143 11.13 -2.68 -5.04
N ALA A 144 11.51 -1.78 -5.94
CA ALA A 144 11.34 -0.34 -5.76
C ALA A 144 9.85 0.03 -5.53
N GLN A 145 8.94 -0.58 -6.28
CA GLN A 145 7.49 -0.39 -6.14
C GLN A 145 6.96 -0.92 -4.80
N GLY A 146 7.41 -2.09 -4.35
CA GLY A 146 7.06 -2.63 -3.03
C GLY A 146 7.60 -1.80 -1.86
N LEU A 147 8.83 -1.29 -1.99
CA LEU A 147 9.44 -0.36 -1.04
C LEU A 147 8.73 0.99 -1.03
N ALA A 148 8.30 1.51 -2.18
CA ALA A 148 7.55 2.75 -2.27
C ALA A 148 6.23 2.66 -1.49
N LEU A 149 5.45 1.59 -1.69
CA LEU A 149 4.21 1.38 -0.94
C LEU A 149 4.48 1.23 0.57
N SER A 150 5.47 0.41 0.95
CA SER A 150 5.86 0.27 2.37
C SER A 150 6.29 1.60 2.98
N GLY A 151 7.09 2.38 2.25
CA GLY A 151 7.59 3.70 2.64
C GLY A 151 6.45 4.69 2.86
N GLY A 152 5.44 4.66 2.00
CA GLY A 152 4.20 5.42 2.22
C GLY A 152 3.53 5.06 3.54
N ALA A 153 3.36 3.77 3.82
CA ALA A 153 2.75 3.31 5.07
C ALA A 153 3.61 3.65 6.29
N LEU A 154 4.95 3.63 6.17
CA LEU A 154 5.85 4.12 7.21
C LEU A 154 5.66 5.61 7.48
N ILE A 155 5.57 6.44 6.43
CA ILE A 155 5.26 7.87 6.56
C ILE A 155 3.94 8.06 7.31
N HIS A 156 2.92 7.25 7.01
CA HIS A 156 1.65 7.29 7.72
C HIS A 156 1.82 7.04 9.22
N LEU A 157 2.43 5.92 9.60
CA LEU A 157 2.61 5.54 11.00
C LEU A 157 3.47 6.56 11.77
N LEU A 158 4.51 7.10 11.13
CA LEU A 158 5.36 8.15 11.71
C LEU A 158 4.61 9.46 11.90
N LEU A 159 3.82 9.90 10.91
CA LEU A 159 2.99 11.09 11.04
C LEU A 159 2.00 10.96 12.19
N ASP A 160 1.40 9.77 12.33
CA ASP A 160 0.46 9.52 13.41
C ASP A 160 1.11 9.56 14.80
N GLU A 161 2.33 9.08 14.90
CA GLU A 161 3.15 9.14 16.10
C GLU A 161 3.58 10.59 16.40
N LEU A 162 4.06 11.34 15.41
CA LEU A 162 4.45 12.75 15.54
C LEU A 162 3.28 13.64 15.96
N TYR A 163 2.09 13.47 15.36
CA TYR A 163 0.88 14.21 15.73
C TYR A 163 0.28 13.77 17.08
N SER A 164 0.84 12.73 17.70
CA SER A 164 0.51 12.35 19.07
C SER A 164 1.28 13.16 20.12
N VAL A 165 2.33 13.88 19.71
CA VAL A 165 3.09 14.83 20.55
C VAL A 165 2.55 16.24 20.34
N ASP A 166 2.04 16.86 21.41
CA ASP A 166 1.69 18.29 21.36
C ASP A 166 2.94 19.14 21.63
N LEU A 167 3.60 19.58 20.55
CA LEU A 167 4.83 20.39 20.61
C LEU A 167 4.59 21.81 21.14
N VAL A 168 3.36 22.32 21.11
CA VAL A 168 3.02 23.68 21.56
C VAL A 168 2.68 23.70 23.06
N GLY A 169 2.15 22.60 23.59
CA GLY A 169 1.76 22.48 25.00
C GLY A 169 2.64 21.57 25.86
N SER A 170 3.73 21.00 25.32
CA SER A 170 4.60 19.99 25.95
C SER A 170 3.84 18.81 26.59
N ARG A 171 2.69 18.44 26.01
CA ARG A 171 1.87 17.31 26.48
C ARG A 171 1.99 16.13 25.54
N LEU A 172 2.47 15.02 26.09
CA LEU A 172 2.40 13.73 25.42
C LEU A 172 0.95 13.22 25.46
N LYS A 173 0.34 12.91 24.32
CA LYS A 173 -0.96 12.22 24.34
C LYS A 173 -0.74 10.79 24.85
N ARG A 174 -1.75 10.23 25.53
CA ARG A 174 -1.75 8.81 25.95
C ARG A 174 -1.57 7.83 24.79
N SER A 175 -1.76 8.27 23.54
CA SER A 175 -1.59 7.48 22.32
C SER A 175 -0.14 7.43 21.81
N PHE A 176 0.81 8.15 22.43
CA PHE A 176 2.22 8.07 22.04
C PHE A 176 2.79 6.66 22.29
N GLY A 177 3.57 6.15 21.34
CA GLY A 177 4.14 4.81 21.30
C GLY A 177 3.17 3.73 20.81
N THR A 178 1.96 4.10 20.35
CA THR A 178 0.94 3.12 19.94
C THR A 178 0.68 3.07 18.44
N ALA A 179 1.10 4.09 17.68
CA ALA A 179 0.90 4.12 16.23
C ALA A 179 2.00 3.33 15.51
N PHE A 180 3.26 3.49 15.93
CA PHE A 180 4.38 2.76 15.36
C PHE A 180 4.60 1.39 16.04
N LYS A 181 3.72 0.42 15.76
CA LYS A 181 3.80 -0.95 16.32
C LYS A 181 4.28 -1.98 15.28
N LEU A 182 5.00 -3.01 15.74
CA LEU A 182 5.47 -4.10 14.89
C LEU A 182 4.30 -4.91 14.30
N PHE A 183 3.36 -5.28 15.16
CA PHE A 183 2.13 -6.01 14.86
C PHE A 183 1.08 -5.66 15.92
N ASP A 184 -0.14 -6.21 15.79
CA ASP A 184 -1.19 -5.97 16.76
C ASP A 184 -1.05 -6.84 18.01
N TYR A 185 -0.51 -6.28 19.11
CA TYR A 185 -0.27 -7.01 20.36
C TYR A 185 -1.55 -7.49 21.07
N ARG A 186 -2.71 -6.93 20.73
CA ARG A 186 -4.01 -7.33 21.33
C ARG A 186 -4.56 -8.62 20.74
N GLU A 187 -4.18 -8.90 19.49
CA GLU A 187 -4.69 -10.02 18.70
C GLU A 187 -3.51 -10.82 18.11
N PRO A 188 -2.71 -11.51 18.94
CA PRO A 188 -1.49 -12.19 18.50
C PRO A 188 -1.77 -13.30 17.46
N GLY A 189 -2.97 -13.90 17.47
CA GLY A 189 -3.39 -14.85 16.44
C GLY A 189 -3.40 -14.24 15.04
N ASN A 190 -3.85 -12.98 14.91
CA ASN A 190 -3.81 -12.27 13.64
C ASN A 190 -2.36 -12.01 13.22
N ALA A 191 -1.47 -11.65 14.14
CA ALA A 191 -0.05 -11.48 13.84
C ALA A 191 0.59 -12.76 13.31
N VAL A 192 0.28 -13.92 13.90
CA VAL A 192 0.75 -15.23 13.43
C VAL A 192 0.23 -15.53 12.02
N LEU A 193 -1.08 -15.32 11.77
CA LEU A 193 -1.66 -15.54 10.44
C LEU A 193 -0.99 -14.66 9.37
N TRP A 194 -0.74 -13.40 9.68
CA TRP A 194 -0.02 -12.49 8.77
C TRP A 194 1.43 -12.93 8.57
N PHE A 195 2.11 -13.38 9.62
CA PHE A 195 3.46 -13.91 9.47
C PHE A 195 3.50 -15.16 8.57
N LEU A 196 2.56 -16.10 8.73
CA LEU A 196 2.41 -17.26 7.87
C LEU A 196 2.10 -16.86 6.42
N LEU A 197 1.29 -15.82 6.22
CA LEU A 197 1.04 -15.25 4.89
C LEU A 197 2.34 -14.72 4.26
N GLY A 198 3.20 -14.08 5.05
CA GLY A 198 4.53 -13.65 4.59
C GLY A 198 5.42 -14.80 4.14
N ILE A 199 5.43 -15.91 4.89
CA ILE A 199 6.15 -17.13 4.51
C ILE A 199 5.58 -17.70 3.20
N ALA A 200 4.24 -17.77 3.08
CA ALA A 200 3.58 -18.27 1.87
C ALA A 200 3.83 -17.38 0.65
N LEU A 201 4.04 -16.07 0.85
CA LEU A 201 4.37 -15.11 -0.19
C LEU A 201 5.84 -15.18 -0.64
N ALA A 202 6.75 -15.62 0.23
CA ALA A 202 8.19 -15.61 -0.02
C ALA A 202 8.64 -16.26 -1.35
N PRO A 203 8.05 -17.40 -1.82
CA PRO A 203 8.41 -18.00 -3.10
C PRO A 203 8.04 -17.18 -4.34
N TRP A 204 7.12 -16.22 -4.20
CA TRP A 204 6.59 -15.38 -5.29
C TRP A 204 7.31 -14.03 -5.41
N LEU A 205 8.36 -13.82 -4.61
CA LEU A 205 9.08 -12.55 -4.59
C LEU A 205 10.14 -12.51 -5.68
N PRO A 206 10.46 -11.31 -6.19
CA PRO A 206 11.61 -11.16 -7.06
C PRO A 206 12.90 -11.59 -6.32
N PRO A 207 13.96 -11.97 -7.05
CA PRO A 207 15.22 -12.40 -6.42
C PRO A 207 15.72 -11.41 -5.37
N TRP A 208 16.01 -11.89 -4.16
CA TRP A 208 16.45 -11.04 -3.04
C TRP A 208 17.76 -10.29 -3.30
N ALA A 209 18.64 -10.85 -4.15
CA ALA A 209 19.90 -10.21 -4.51
C ALA A 209 19.69 -8.84 -5.17
N THR A 210 18.64 -8.68 -5.97
CA THR A 210 18.37 -7.41 -6.66
C THR A 210 17.85 -6.33 -5.70
N LEU A 211 17.18 -6.71 -4.61
CA LEU A 211 16.81 -5.79 -3.54
C LEU A 211 18.06 -5.22 -2.86
N LEU A 212 19.00 -6.10 -2.50
CA LEU A 212 20.24 -5.69 -1.83
C LEU A 212 21.09 -4.77 -2.73
N GLU A 213 21.15 -5.09 -4.02
CA GLU A 213 21.83 -4.26 -5.02
C GLU A 213 21.13 -2.91 -5.22
N LEU A 214 19.80 -2.87 -5.27
CA LEU A 214 19.05 -1.62 -5.37
C LEU A 214 19.35 -0.72 -4.17
N VAL A 215 19.35 -1.28 -2.96
CA VAL A 215 19.65 -0.53 -1.73
C VAL A 215 21.09 -0.05 -1.73
N SER A 216 22.07 -0.87 -2.14
CA SER A 216 23.48 -0.48 -2.15
C SER A 216 23.78 0.62 -3.17
N ARG A 217 23.23 0.51 -4.39
CA ARG A 217 23.31 1.56 -5.42
C ARG A 217 22.62 2.83 -4.96
N GLY A 218 21.47 2.69 -4.31
CA GLY A 218 20.77 3.79 -3.65
C GLY A 218 21.68 4.53 -2.70
N VAL A 219 22.23 3.85 -1.69
CA VAL A 219 23.13 4.46 -0.69
C VAL A 219 24.36 5.10 -1.33
N ALA A 220 25.01 4.43 -2.28
CA ALA A 220 26.20 4.93 -2.96
C ALA A 220 25.96 6.22 -3.77
N SER A 221 24.73 6.48 -4.21
CA SER A 221 24.38 7.71 -4.94
C SER A 221 24.29 8.98 -4.06
N TRP A 222 24.32 8.82 -2.74
CA TRP A 222 24.26 9.92 -1.76
C TRP A 222 25.60 10.20 -1.06
N THR A 223 26.62 9.39 -1.31
CA THR A 223 27.97 9.50 -0.73
C THR A 223 28.96 9.98 -1.78
#